data_AF-A0A419T993-F1
#
_entry.id   AF-A0A419T993-F1
#
_cell.length_a   1.000
_cell.length_b   1.000
_cell.length_c   1.000
_cell.angle_alpha   90.00
_cell.angle_beta   90.00
_cell.angle_gamma   90.00
#
_symmetry.space_group_name_H-M   'P 1'
#
loop_
_entity.id
_entity.type
_entity.pdbx_description
1 polymer ?
#
loop_
_entity_poly.entity_id
_entity_poly.type
_entity_poly.pdbx_seq_one_letter_code
_entity_poly.pdbx_strand_id
1 'polypeptide(L)' 'MGGSNTEYGYGIAIGPDGAIYTTGVTFSADFPTTTGAYQTTLIGSGDAFVTKTAFAFYKQFSLSIKGLF' A
#
# COMPACT_ATOMS: atom_id res chain seq x y z
N MET A 1 -4.65 -7.46 -3.48
CA MET A 1 -3.29 -7.94 -3.19
C MET A 1 -3.41 -9.34 -2.64
N GLY A 2 -2.51 -10.23 -3.02
CA GLY A 2 -2.52 -11.62 -2.58
C GLY A 2 -2.18 -12.57 -3.71
N GLY A 3 -1.93 -13.83 -3.37
CA GLY A 3 -1.60 -14.91 -4.31
C GLY A 3 -2.45 -16.16 -4.05
N SER A 4 -1.92 -17.32 -4.41
CA SER A 4 -2.57 -18.62 -4.33
C SER A 4 -2.67 -19.20 -2.91
N ASN A 5 -1.99 -18.60 -1.93
CA ASN A 5 -1.95 -19.03 -0.54
C ASN A 5 -2.36 -17.89 0.41
N THR A 6 -2.06 -18.02 1.70
CA THR A 6 -2.49 -17.08 2.74
C THR A 6 -1.58 -15.85 2.81
N GLU A 7 -2.18 -14.69 3.07
CA GLU A 7 -1.51 -13.45 3.44
C GLU A 7 -2.03 -12.92 4.77
N TYR A 8 -1.14 -12.38 5.60
CA TYR A 8 -1.51 -11.62 6.80
C TYR A 8 -1.08 -10.17 6.67
N GLY A 9 -2.02 -9.24 6.83
CA GLY A 9 -1.73 -7.82 6.97
C GLY A 9 -1.48 -7.45 8.43
N TYR A 10 -0.44 -6.66 8.68
CA TYR A 10 -0.03 -6.26 10.04
C TYR A 10 -0.04 -4.76 10.28
N GLY A 11 0.04 -3.94 9.23
CA GLY A 11 0.08 -2.50 9.39
C GLY A 11 -0.37 -1.73 8.16
N ILE A 12 -0.81 -0.51 8.40
CA ILE A 12 -1.12 0.49 7.39
C ILE A 12 -0.61 1.85 7.85
N ALA A 13 0.01 2.59 6.93
CA ALA A 13 0.47 3.96 7.17
C ALA A 13 0.27 4.81 5.92
N ILE A 14 0.08 6.12 6.10
CA ILE A 14 0.03 7.10 5.02
C ILE A 14 1.38 7.84 5.00
N GLY A 15 2.05 7.81 3.86
CA GLY A 15 3.31 8.54 3.65
C GLY A 15 3.08 10.03 3.40
N PRO A 16 4.17 10.82 3.41
CA PRO A 16 4.11 12.27 3.23
C PRO A 16 3.61 12.69 1.84
N ASP A 17 3.73 11.80 0.85
CA ASP A 17 3.19 11.97 -0.50
C ASP A 17 1.70 11.64 -0.60
N GLY A 18 1.06 11.29 0.52
CA GLY A 18 -0.32 10.82 0.60
C GLY A 18 -0.47 9.35 0.21
N ALA A 19 0.61 8.62 -0.09
CA ALA A 19 0.48 7.24 -0.47
C ALA A 19 0.19 6.32 0.71
N ILE A 20 -0.65 5.32 0.50
CA ILE A 20 -0.97 4.29 1.49
C ILE A 20 0.04 3.15 1.34
N TYR A 21 0.70 2.83 2.45
CA TYR A 21 1.62 1.70 2.60
C TYR A 21 0.97 0.66 3.49
N THR A 22 0.96 -0.59 3.04
CA THR A 22 0.55 -1.75 3.84
C THR A 22 1.73 -2.69 4.06
N THR A 23 1.78 -3.31 5.22
CA THR A 23 2.81 -4.30 5.58
C THR A 23 2.18 -5.60 6.01
N GLY A 24 2.92 -6.70 5.86
CA GLY A 24 2.43 -8.02 6.20
C GLY A 24 3.40 -9.14 5.85
N VAL A 25 2.90 -10.36 5.86
CA VAL A 25 3.60 -11.57 5.38
C VAL A 25 2.75 -12.26 4.32
N THR A 26 3.40 -12.77 3.28
CA THR A 26 2.80 -13.64 2.27
C THR A 26 3.41 -15.03 2.33
N PHE A 27 2.57 -16.05 2.15
CA PHE A 27 2.97 -17.45 1.98
C PHE A 27 2.78 -17.91 0.51
N SER A 28 2.53 -16.96 -0.40
CA SER A 28 2.22 -17.20 -1.80
C SER A 28 3.44 -17.00 -2.69
N ALA A 29 3.79 -18.02 -3.47
CA ALA A 29 4.88 -17.93 -4.45
C ALA A 29 4.54 -16.98 -5.62
N ASP A 30 3.26 -16.77 -5.88
CA ASP A 30 2.69 -15.90 -6.90
C ASP A 30 2.18 -14.56 -6.32
N PHE A 31 2.67 -14.16 -5.15
CA PHE A 31 2.35 -12.85 -4.59
C PHE A 31 2.75 -11.73 -5.57
N PRO A 32 1.85 -10.79 -5.90
CA PRO A 32 2.12 -9.74 -6.87
C PRO A 32 3.30 -8.87 -6.45
N THR A 33 4.29 -8.77 -7.32
CA THR A 33 5.46 -7.90 -7.14
C THR A 33 5.59 -6.92 -8.30
N THR A 34 6.28 -5.80 -8.06
CA THR A 34 6.58 -4.80 -9.09
C THR A 34 8.00 -4.99 -9.62
N THR A 35 8.24 -4.63 -10.87
CA THR A 35 9.60 -4.54 -11.42
C THR A 35 10.47 -3.65 -10.54
N GLY A 36 11.63 -4.15 -10.14
CA GLY A 36 12.56 -3.45 -9.25
C GLY A 36 12.26 -3.59 -7.75
N ALA A 37 11.28 -4.42 -7.36
CA ALA A 37 11.12 -4.81 -5.96
C ALA A 37 12.39 -5.52 -5.46
N TYR A 38 12.69 -5.34 -4.17
CA TYR A 38 13.88 -5.95 -3.53
C TYR A 38 13.90 -7.47 -3.68
N GLN A 39 12.72 -8.08 -3.58
CA GLN A 39 12.50 -9.50 -3.76
C GLN A 39 11.20 -9.69 -4.56
N THR A 40 11.25 -10.55 -5.58
CA THR A 40 10.13 -10.77 -6.52
C THR A 40 9.55 -12.18 -6.46
N THR A 41 10.16 -13.08 -5.70
CA THR A 41 9.76 -14.49 -5.54
C THR A 41 9.82 -14.88 -4.07
N LEU A 42 8.91 -15.73 -3.62
CA LEU A 42 8.95 -16.29 -2.26
C LEU A 42 10.22 -17.16 -2.09
N ILE A 43 11.03 -16.87 -1.06
CA ILE A 43 12.25 -17.62 -0.74
C ILE A 43 12.10 -18.36 0.60
N GLY A 44 11.45 -17.75 1.59
CA GLY A 44 11.16 -18.37 2.88
C GLY A 44 9.89 -19.22 2.89
N SER A 45 9.53 -19.75 4.06
CA SER A 45 8.18 -20.32 4.26
C SER A 45 7.10 -19.24 4.19
N GLY A 46 7.45 -18.00 4.53
CA GLY A 46 6.65 -16.80 4.34
C GLY A 46 7.57 -15.57 4.35
N ASP A 47 7.32 -14.63 3.46
CA ASP A 47 8.16 -13.43 3.30
C ASP A 47 7.39 -12.18 3.70
N ALA A 48 8.10 -11.24 4.34
CA ALA A 48 7.53 -9.95 4.66
C ALA A 48 7.34 -9.12 3.38
N PHE A 49 6.24 -8.38 3.30
CA PHE A 49 6.00 -7.42 2.22
C PHE A 49 5.75 -6.02 2.76
N VAL A 50 6.09 -5.04 1.92
CA VAL A 50 5.62 -3.66 2.01
C VAL A 50 5.06 -3.30 0.64
N THR A 51 3.86 -2.74 0.58
CA THR A 51 3.25 -2.35 -0.70
C THR A 51 2.64 -0.97 -0.63
N LYS A 52 2.78 -0.23 -1.73
CA LYS A 52 2.19 1.09 -1.95
C LYS A 52 1.00 0.94 -2.90
N THR A 53 -0.21 1.28 -2.48
CA THR A 53 -1.45 0.93 -3.23
C THR A 53 -2.19 2.11 -3.84
N ALA A 54 -2.27 3.27 -3.17
CA ALA A 54 -2.94 4.46 -3.73
C ALA A 54 -2.53 5.74 -2.98
N PHE A 55 -2.73 6.90 -3.62
CA PHE A 55 -2.72 8.20 -2.94
C PHE A 55 -4.07 8.43 -2.25
N ALA A 56 -4.07 8.79 -0.99
CA ALA A 56 -5.23 9.33 -0.30
C ALA A 56 -5.54 10.70 -0.93
N PHE A 57 -6.62 10.77 -1.73
CA PHE A 57 -7.08 12.04 -2.27
C PHE A 57 -7.68 12.89 -1.15
N TYR A 58 -6.91 13.84 -0.61
CA TYR A 58 -7.46 14.97 0.11
C TYR A 58 -7.45 16.19 -0.81
N LYS A 59 -8.42 16.29 -1.72
CA LYS A 59 -8.67 17.56 -2.41
C LYS A 59 -9.93 18.20 -1.84
N GLN A 60 -9.82 18.72 -0.62
CA GLN A 60 -10.84 19.62 -0.09
C GLN A 60 -10.59 21.00 -0.71
N PHE A 61 -11.36 21.35 -1.74
CA PHE A 61 -11.45 22.73 -2.19
C PHE A 61 -12.29 23.49 -1.15
N SER A 62 -11.65 24.25 -0.27
CA SER A 62 -12.34 25.22 0.58
C SER A 62 -12.41 26.54 -0.17
N LEU A 63 -13.56 26.85 -0.77
CA LEU A 63 -13.82 28.20 -1.29
C LEU A 63 -14.28 29.09 -0.13
N SER A 64 -13.42 29.98 0.33
CA SER A 64 -13.85 31.05 1.23
C SER A 64 -14.48 32.16 0.40
N ILE A 65 -15.82 32.21 0.36
CA ILE A 65 -16.55 33.36 -0.21
C ILE A 65 -16.50 34.47 0.85
N LYS A 66 -15.50 35.34 0.79
CA LYS A 66 -15.49 36.57 1.59
C LYS A 66 -16.28 37.64 0.84
N GLY A 67 -17.38 38.11 1.44
CA GLY A 67 -17.91 39.45 1.17
C GLY A 67 -19.19 39.53 0.34
N LEU A 68 -20.23 38.79 0.70
CA LEU A 68 -21.58 39.09 0.20
C LEU A 68 -22.55 39.39 1.36
N PHE A 69 -22.28 40.45 2.11
CA PHE A 69 -23.24 41.38 2.74
C PHE A 69 -22.48 42.67 3.05
#